data_AF-A0A1Y1LUY0-F1
#
_entry.id   AF-A0A1Y1LUY0-F1
#
_cell.length_a   1.000
_cell.length_b   1.000
_cell.length_c   1.000
_cell.angle_alpha   90.00
_cell.angle_beta   90.00
_cell.angle_gamma   90.00
#
_symmetry.space_group_name_H-M   'P 1'
#
loop_
_entity.id
_entity.type
_entity.pdbx_description
1 polymer ?
#
loop_
_entity_poly.entity_id
_entity_poly.type
_entity_poly.pdbx_seq_one_letter_code
_entity_poly.pdbx_strand_id
1 'polypeptide(L)'
;MASWKAQIFNLAATWKRAVETGDFSEIQERKNESKYSQKDLKSMANEFPEVKTVMEDQASHHSGLTDEHQSVTDDLESGHADKPTAIERVKAQGEKMKQESIANIDASTQRVLALIEGLPEDQQQRAADFWDALGTGFMLFWSKILTQIEQIFEFVVEWLSQVWEQVKASWQTVKGVWTEIWAWLQELLS
;
A
#
# COMPACT_ATOMS: atom_id res chain seq x y z
N MET A 1 9.89 -25.08 9.19
CA MET A 1 8.84 -24.19 8.65
C MET A 1 8.73 -24.51 7.16
N ALA A 2 7.52 -24.70 6.62
CA ALA A 2 7.33 -24.91 5.17
C ALA A 2 7.91 -23.72 4.38
N SER A 3 8.49 -23.96 3.20
CA SER A 3 9.16 -22.92 2.39
C SER A 3 8.27 -21.71 2.14
N TRP A 4 6.99 -21.96 1.84
CA TRP A 4 6.01 -20.92 1.55
C TRP A 4 5.67 -20.04 2.77
N LYS A 5 5.64 -20.61 3.99
CA LYS A 5 5.40 -19.81 5.21
C LYS A 5 6.54 -18.83 5.47
N ALA A 6 7.77 -19.29 5.30
CA ALA A 6 8.95 -18.45 5.45
C ALA A 6 8.96 -17.31 4.41
N GLN A 7 8.58 -17.59 3.16
CA GLN A 7 8.41 -16.59 2.12
C GLN A 7 7.41 -15.49 2.52
N ILE A 8 6.21 -15.86 2.99
CA ILE A 8 5.18 -14.89 3.40
C ILE A 8 5.66 -14.01 4.55
N PHE A 9 6.29 -14.59 5.58
CA PHE A 9 6.82 -13.81 6.69
C PHE A 9 7.96 -12.86 6.26
N ASN A 10 8.85 -13.32 5.38
CA ASN A 10 9.93 -12.49 4.85
C ASN A 10 9.36 -11.33 4.03
N LEU A 11 8.34 -11.57 3.19
CA LEU A 11 7.67 -10.53 2.42
C LEU A 11 7.02 -9.48 3.32
N ALA A 12 6.28 -9.92 4.34
CA ALA A 12 5.66 -9.01 5.30
C ALA A 12 6.72 -8.16 6.02
N ALA A 13 7.87 -8.75 6.39
CA ALA A 13 8.97 -8.00 6.98
C ALA A 13 9.56 -6.96 6.01
N THR A 14 9.77 -7.32 4.74
CA THR A 14 10.24 -6.40 3.69
C THR A 14 9.27 -5.24 3.49
N TRP A 15 7.97 -5.51 3.39
CA TRP A 15 6.95 -4.48 3.18
C TRP A 15 6.85 -3.52 4.36
N LYS A 16 6.85 -4.05 5.59
CA LYS A 16 6.84 -3.23 6.80
C LYS A 16 8.10 -2.36 6.91
N ARG A 17 9.28 -2.91 6.62
CA ARG A 17 10.53 -2.13 6.56
C ARG A 17 10.39 -0.99 5.57
N ALA A 18 9.89 -1.25 4.37
CA ALA A 18 9.76 -0.25 3.32
C ALA A 18 8.82 0.89 3.74
N VAL A 19 7.67 0.60 4.37
CA VAL A 19 6.76 1.62 4.90
C VAL A 19 7.40 2.45 6.00
N GLU A 20 8.11 1.79 6.91
CA GLU A 20 8.79 2.45 8.04
C GLU A 20 9.88 3.41 7.54
N THR A 21 10.75 2.93 6.66
CA THR A 21 11.95 3.67 6.24
C THR A 21 11.75 4.52 4.99
N GLY A 22 10.64 4.35 4.27
CA GLY A 22 10.43 4.96 2.95
C GLY A 22 11.28 4.35 1.82
N ASP A 23 11.94 3.21 2.06
CA ASP A 23 12.85 2.58 1.10
C ASP A 23 12.21 1.35 0.46
N PHE A 24 11.80 1.52 -0.81
CA PHE A 24 11.12 0.50 -1.61
C PHE A 24 12.04 -0.17 -2.64
N SER A 25 13.36 0.03 -2.57
CA SER A 25 14.33 -0.53 -3.53
C SER A 25 14.25 -2.05 -3.66
N GLU A 26 14.21 -2.77 -2.54
CA GLU A 26 14.09 -4.24 -2.53
C GLU A 26 12.77 -4.71 -3.19
N ILE A 27 11.69 -3.96 -3.04
CA ILE A 27 10.39 -4.30 -3.65
C ILE A 27 10.45 -4.09 -5.17
N GLN A 28 11.16 -3.04 -5.61
CA GLN A 28 11.40 -2.78 -7.03
C GLN A 28 12.27 -3.86 -7.69
N GLU A 29 13.29 -4.34 -6.98
CA GLU A 29 14.14 -5.46 -7.42
C GLU A 29 13.33 -6.76 -7.55
N ARG A 30 12.55 -7.11 -6.51
CA ARG A 30 11.68 -8.29 -6.53
C ARG A 30 10.69 -8.29 -7.68
N LYS A 31 10.11 -7.14 -8.02
CA LYS A 31 9.21 -7.01 -9.18
C LYS A 31 9.91 -7.43 -10.48
N ASN A 32 11.18 -7.05 -10.65
CA ASN A 32 11.97 -7.36 -11.83
C ASN A 32 12.36 -8.83 -11.90
N GLU A 33 12.40 -9.52 -10.76
CA GLU A 33 12.69 -10.95 -10.63
C GLU A 33 11.45 -11.84 -10.74
N SER A 34 10.25 -11.26 -10.84
CA SER A 34 9.01 -12.04 -10.93
C SER A 34 9.02 -12.96 -12.15
N LYS A 35 8.88 -14.26 -11.88
CA LYS A 35 8.81 -15.32 -12.90
C LYS A 35 7.42 -15.49 -13.53
N TYR A 36 6.42 -14.73 -13.06
CA TYR A 36 5.03 -14.89 -13.46
C TYR A 36 4.60 -13.86 -14.49
N SER A 37 4.08 -14.34 -15.62
CA SER A 37 3.46 -13.47 -16.61
C SER A 37 2.10 -12.97 -16.12
N GLN A 38 1.57 -11.93 -16.76
CA GLN A 38 0.22 -11.44 -16.48
C GLN A 38 -0.85 -12.54 -16.68
N LYS A 39 -0.65 -13.43 -17.66
CA LYS A 39 -1.54 -14.57 -17.88
C LYS A 39 -1.51 -15.55 -16.72
N ASP A 40 -0.34 -15.80 -16.13
CA ASP A 40 -0.20 -16.68 -14.97
C ASP A 40 -0.92 -16.09 -13.75
N LEU A 41 -0.76 -14.78 -13.53
CA LEU A 41 -1.43 -14.08 -12.42
C LEU A 41 -2.96 -14.11 -12.55
N LYS A 42 -3.49 -13.97 -13.78
CA LYS A 42 -4.93 -14.14 -14.03
C LYS A 42 -5.41 -15.57 -13.75
N SER A 43 -4.62 -16.58 -14.12
CA SER A 43 -4.93 -17.98 -13.77
C SER A 43 -4.95 -18.16 -12.26
N MET A 44 -3.94 -17.66 -11.56
CA MET A 44 -3.85 -17.74 -10.10
C MET A 44 -4.98 -16.99 -9.40
N ALA A 45 -5.44 -15.87 -9.94
CA ALA A 45 -6.59 -15.14 -9.40
C ALA A 45 -7.89 -15.96 -9.45
N ASN A 46 -8.05 -16.79 -10.48
CA ASN A 46 -9.17 -17.73 -10.59
C ASN A 46 -9.00 -18.97 -9.69
N GLU A 47 -7.76 -19.42 -9.48
CA GLU A 47 -7.42 -20.56 -8.62
C GLU A 47 -7.51 -20.21 -7.13
N PHE A 48 -7.19 -18.97 -6.75
CA PHE A 48 -7.09 -18.49 -5.36
C PHE A 48 -7.87 -17.18 -5.14
N PRO A 49 -9.21 -17.18 -5.35
CA PRO A 49 -10.01 -15.96 -5.25
C PRO A 49 -10.00 -15.32 -3.86
N GLU A 50 -9.84 -16.10 -2.79
CA GLU A 50 -9.78 -15.58 -1.42
C GLU A 50 -8.48 -14.81 -1.15
N VAL A 51 -7.34 -15.24 -1.73
CA VAL A 51 -6.05 -14.51 -1.61
C VAL A 51 -6.18 -13.14 -2.26
N LYS A 52 -6.85 -13.09 -3.41
CA LYS A 52 -7.19 -11.84 -4.09
C LYS A 52 -8.09 -10.96 -3.21
N THR A 53 -9.15 -11.49 -2.61
CA THR A 53 -10.02 -10.70 -1.71
C THR A 53 -9.25 -10.09 -0.56
N VAL A 54 -8.25 -10.78 0.01
CA VAL A 54 -7.39 -10.17 1.03
C VAL A 54 -6.61 -8.98 0.48
N MET A 55 -6.11 -9.04 -0.76
CA MET A 55 -5.44 -7.89 -1.39
C MET A 55 -6.40 -6.72 -1.64
N GLU A 56 -7.63 -6.99 -2.08
CA GLU A 56 -8.67 -5.96 -2.26
C GLU A 56 -8.98 -5.26 -0.93
N ASP A 57 -9.20 -6.03 0.14
CA ASP A 57 -9.43 -5.49 1.48
C ASP A 57 -8.23 -4.67 1.97
N GLN A 58 -7.01 -5.16 1.75
CA GLN A 58 -5.78 -4.45 2.10
C GLN A 58 -5.71 -3.11 1.37
N ALA A 59 -6.02 -3.07 0.06
CA ALA A 59 -6.04 -1.85 -0.73
C ALA A 59 -7.13 -0.88 -0.28
N SER A 60 -8.35 -1.38 0.01
CA SER A 60 -9.45 -0.55 0.51
C SER A 60 -9.12 0.10 1.84
N HIS A 61 -8.47 -0.62 2.76
CA HIS A 61 -8.01 -0.05 4.02
C HIS A 61 -7.02 1.09 3.80
N HIS A 62 -6.00 0.88 2.95
CA HIS A 62 -5.03 1.92 2.60
C HIS A 62 -5.66 3.14 1.91
N SER A 63 -6.71 2.95 1.10
CA SER A 63 -7.49 4.05 0.52
C SER A 63 -8.17 4.88 1.62
N GLY A 64 -8.75 4.22 2.62
CA GLY A 64 -9.30 4.89 3.80
C GLY A 64 -8.25 5.73 4.54
N LEU A 65 -7.02 5.22 4.69
CA LEU A 65 -5.93 6.00 5.31
C LEU A 65 -5.59 7.28 4.53
N THR A 66 -5.60 7.22 3.19
CA THR A 66 -5.39 8.41 2.37
C THR A 66 -6.55 9.40 2.46
N ASP A 67 -7.80 8.92 2.55
CA ASP A 67 -8.98 9.78 2.71
C ASP A 67 -8.96 10.50 4.06
N GLU A 68 -8.59 9.81 5.14
CA GLU A 68 -8.40 10.41 6.46
C GLU A 68 -7.33 11.49 6.45
N HIS A 69 -6.20 11.22 5.77
CA HIS A 69 -5.11 12.20 5.67
C HIS A 69 -5.52 13.41 4.85
N GLN A 70 -6.22 13.22 3.72
CA GLN A 70 -6.77 14.34 2.95
C GLN A 70 -7.72 15.17 3.80
N SER A 71 -8.60 14.54 4.59
CA SER A 71 -9.51 15.24 5.49
C SER A 71 -8.77 16.12 6.51
N VAL A 72 -7.60 15.70 7.01
CA VAL A 72 -6.79 16.53 7.91
C VAL A 72 -6.26 17.77 7.20
N THR A 73 -5.77 17.63 5.96
CA THR A 73 -5.28 18.80 5.21
C THR A 73 -6.40 19.74 4.78
N ASP A 74 -7.58 19.21 4.43
CA ASP A 74 -8.76 20.01 4.05
C ASP A 74 -9.29 20.81 5.27
N ASP A 75 -9.28 20.21 6.47
CA ASP A 75 -9.63 20.88 7.73
C ASP A 75 -8.63 22.00 8.08
N LEU A 76 -7.32 21.75 7.91
CA LEU A 76 -6.30 22.76 8.17
C LEU A 76 -6.40 23.97 7.23
N GLU A 77 -6.68 23.74 5.94
CA GLU A 77 -6.88 24.82 4.96
C GLU A 77 -8.12 25.66 5.33
N SER A 78 -9.26 25.00 5.50
CA SER A 78 -10.55 25.66 5.76
C SER A 78 -10.63 26.34 7.13
N GLY A 79 -9.93 25.77 8.13
CA GLY A 79 -9.80 26.34 9.47
C GLY A 79 -8.78 27.48 9.57
N HIS A 80 -8.09 27.84 8.48
CA HIS A 80 -7.02 28.85 8.47
C HIS A 80 -5.95 28.58 9.53
N ALA A 81 -5.56 27.32 9.69
CA ALA A 81 -4.56 26.92 10.67
C ALA A 81 -3.24 27.65 10.45
N ASP A 82 -2.55 27.97 11.54
CA ASP A 82 -1.19 28.50 11.47
C ASP A 82 -0.18 27.41 11.09
N LYS A 83 1.01 27.85 10.66
CA LYS A 83 2.09 26.97 10.23
C LYS A 83 2.46 25.92 11.28
N PRO A 84 2.70 26.27 12.56
CA PRO A 84 3.03 25.27 13.58
C PRO A 84 1.95 24.18 13.72
N THR A 85 0.69 24.57 13.78
CA THR A 85 -0.44 23.63 13.92
C THR A 85 -0.53 22.69 12.73
N ALA A 86 -0.36 23.21 11.51
CA ALA A 86 -0.40 22.41 10.31
C ALA A 86 0.76 21.41 10.24
N ILE A 87 1.98 21.83 10.58
CA ILE A 87 3.15 20.94 10.64
C ILE A 87 2.90 19.79 11.63
N GLU A 88 2.42 20.11 12.84
CA GLU A 88 2.15 19.10 13.87
C GLU A 88 1.10 18.09 13.41
N ARG A 89 -0.03 18.57 12.89
CA ARG A 89 -1.16 17.70 12.51
C ARG A 89 -0.87 16.85 11.28
N VAL A 90 -0.22 17.41 10.25
CA VAL A 90 0.17 16.65 9.06
C VAL A 90 1.23 15.60 9.41
N LYS A 91 2.22 15.95 10.24
CA LYS A 91 3.21 15.00 10.72
C LYS A 91 2.56 13.85 11.51
N ALA A 92 1.71 14.18 12.48
CA ALA A 92 1.02 13.19 13.30
C ALA A 92 0.15 12.26 12.45
N GLN A 93 -0.54 12.79 11.45
CA GLN A 93 -1.36 11.98 10.55
C GLN A 93 -0.51 11.10 9.61
N GLY A 94 0.65 11.59 9.15
CA GLY A 94 1.62 10.77 8.40
C GLY A 94 2.19 9.62 9.22
N GLU A 95 2.53 9.87 10.50
CA GLU A 95 2.99 8.82 11.43
C GLU A 95 1.89 7.79 11.71
N LYS A 96 0.64 8.24 11.96
CA LYS A 96 -0.53 7.37 12.10
C LYS A 96 -0.73 6.48 10.87
N MET A 97 -0.71 7.06 9.68
CA MET A 97 -0.87 6.35 8.41
C MET A 97 0.19 5.25 8.22
N LYS A 98 1.45 5.49 8.58
CA LYS A 98 2.51 4.47 8.54
C LYS A 98 2.22 3.32 9.50
N GLN A 99 1.85 3.63 10.75
CA GLN A 99 1.53 2.63 11.77
C GLN A 99 0.33 1.77 11.38
N GLU A 100 -0.73 2.37 10.85
CA GLU A 100 -1.93 1.64 10.43
C GLU A 100 -1.70 0.83 9.14
N SER A 101 -0.88 1.33 8.21
CA SER A 101 -0.41 0.55 7.06
C SER A 101 0.34 -0.71 7.50
N ILE A 102 1.25 -0.59 8.47
CA ILE A 102 1.98 -1.74 9.05
C ILE A 102 1.03 -2.73 9.73
N ALA A 103 0.08 -2.23 10.54
CA ALA A 103 -0.91 -3.09 11.20
C ALA A 103 -1.80 -3.85 10.18
N ASN A 104 -2.17 -3.18 9.08
CA ASN A 104 -2.93 -3.78 8.00
C ASN A 104 -2.13 -4.85 7.23
N ILE A 105 -0.83 -4.63 7.02
CA ILE A 105 0.07 -5.65 6.46
C ILE A 105 0.12 -6.88 7.37
N ASP A 106 0.24 -6.69 8.69
CA ASP A 106 0.25 -7.81 9.64
C ASP A 106 -1.08 -8.57 9.65
N ALA A 107 -2.21 -7.87 9.67
CA ALA A 107 -3.54 -8.47 9.61
C ALA A 107 -3.77 -9.26 8.31
N SER A 108 -3.39 -8.67 7.17
CA SER A 108 -3.52 -9.31 5.86
C SER A 108 -2.61 -10.54 5.74
N THR A 109 -1.39 -10.45 6.28
CA THR A 109 -0.44 -11.58 6.35
C THR A 109 -1.02 -12.74 7.15
N GLN A 110 -1.62 -12.49 8.30
CA GLN A 110 -2.26 -13.53 9.11
C GLN A 110 -3.43 -14.19 8.37
N ARG A 111 -4.26 -13.40 7.69
CA ARG A 111 -5.38 -13.91 6.89
C ARG A 111 -4.89 -14.82 5.76
N VAL A 112 -3.86 -14.39 5.02
CA VAL A 112 -3.30 -15.18 3.91
C VAL A 112 -2.61 -16.45 4.38
N LEU A 113 -1.88 -16.40 5.51
CA LEU A 113 -1.30 -17.61 6.11
C LEU A 113 -2.39 -18.65 6.42
N ALA A 114 -3.49 -18.22 7.05
CA ALA A 114 -4.59 -19.11 7.38
C ALA A 114 -5.28 -19.68 6.13
N LEU A 115 -5.49 -18.85 5.10
CA LEU A 115 -6.05 -19.31 3.82
C LEU A 115 -5.16 -20.36 3.16
N ILE A 116 -3.86 -20.09 3.03
CA ILE A 116 -2.92 -20.98 2.34
C ILE A 116 -2.71 -22.27 3.14
N GLU A 117 -2.71 -22.21 4.47
CA GLU A 117 -2.61 -23.41 5.32
C GLU A 117 -3.81 -24.35 5.15
N GLY A 118 -4.98 -23.83 4.77
CA GLY A 118 -6.17 -24.61 4.46
C GLY A 118 -6.18 -25.26 3.07
N LEU A 119 -5.23 -24.93 2.19
CA LEU A 119 -5.14 -25.48 0.83
C LEU A 119 -4.44 -26.86 0.81
N PRO A 120 -4.70 -27.70 -0.20
CA PRO A 120 -3.90 -28.88 -0.49
C PRO A 120 -2.40 -28.56 -0.57
N GLU A 121 -1.53 -29.43 -0.03
CA GLU A 121 -0.08 -29.17 0.09
C GLU A 121 0.58 -28.80 -1.24
N ASP A 122 0.13 -29.40 -2.35
CA ASP A 122 0.62 -29.14 -3.70
C ASP A 122 0.21 -27.77 -4.27
N GLN A 123 -0.74 -27.09 -3.64
CA GLN A 123 -1.22 -25.76 -4.02
C GLN A 123 -0.63 -24.62 -3.16
N GLN A 124 -0.13 -24.93 -1.96
CA GLN A 124 0.27 -23.92 -0.97
C GLN A 124 1.36 -22.97 -1.48
N GLN A 125 2.39 -23.53 -2.13
CA GLN A 125 3.48 -22.73 -2.68
C GLN A 125 3.00 -21.82 -3.82
N ARG A 126 2.06 -22.29 -4.64
CA ARG A 126 1.50 -21.51 -5.76
C ARG A 126 0.65 -20.35 -5.26
N ALA A 127 -0.13 -20.55 -4.21
CA ALA A 127 -0.90 -19.49 -3.55
C ALA A 127 0.01 -18.45 -2.86
N ALA A 128 1.11 -18.89 -2.24
CA ALA A 128 2.09 -17.98 -1.65
C ALA A 128 2.82 -17.14 -2.72
N ASP A 129 3.16 -17.75 -3.84
CA ASP A 129 3.73 -17.07 -5.00
C ASP A 129 2.76 -16.03 -5.60
N PHE A 130 1.46 -16.33 -5.61
CA PHE A 130 0.43 -15.37 -6.02
C PHE A 130 0.33 -14.19 -5.05
N TRP A 131 0.32 -14.45 -3.74
CA TRP A 131 0.34 -13.40 -2.72
C TRP A 131 1.55 -12.47 -2.85
N ASP A 132 2.74 -13.04 -3.09
CA ASP A 132 3.97 -12.28 -3.34
C ASP A 132 3.79 -11.33 -4.53
N ALA A 133 3.34 -11.85 -5.66
CA ALA A 133 3.17 -11.04 -6.86
C ALA A 133 2.15 -9.90 -6.67
N LEU A 134 1.03 -10.18 -6.00
CA LEU A 134 0.03 -9.15 -5.68
C LEU A 134 0.61 -8.11 -4.71
N GLY A 135 1.19 -8.54 -3.60
CA GLY A 135 1.68 -7.62 -2.58
C GLY A 135 2.84 -6.77 -3.07
N THR A 136 3.78 -7.36 -3.81
CA THR A 136 4.87 -6.62 -4.47
C THR A 136 4.33 -5.59 -5.47
N GLY A 137 3.32 -5.96 -6.27
CA GLY A 137 2.64 -5.02 -7.18
C GLY A 137 1.98 -3.86 -6.44
N PHE A 138 1.19 -4.16 -5.41
CA PHE A 138 0.50 -3.16 -4.59
C PHE A 138 1.48 -2.20 -3.89
N MET A 139 2.54 -2.73 -3.27
CA MET A 139 3.50 -1.92 -2.50
C MET A 139 4.27 -0.92 -3.38
N LEU A 140 4.39 -1.18 -4.68
CA LEU A 140 4.96 -0.21 -5.64
C LEU A 140 4.00 0.93 -5.98
N PHE A 141 2.69 0.71 -5.94
CA PHE A 141 1.75 1.82 -6.01
C PHE A 141 1.72 2.58 -4.69
N TRP A 142 1.78 1.86 -3.57
CA TRP A 142 1.81 2.45 -2.25
C TRP A 142 3.03 3.37 -2.04
N SER A 143 4.20 3.00 -2.58
CA SER A 143 5.39 3.86 -2.53
C SER A 143 5.15 5.21 -3.22
N LYS A 144 4.49 5.23 -4.39
CA LYS A 144 4.13 6.47 -5.09
C LYS A 144 3.23 7.35 -4.23
N ILE A 145 2.25 6.74 -3.54
CA ILE A 145 1.36 7.45 -2.62
C ILE A 145 2.16 8.05 -1.47
N LEU A 146 3.00 7.27 -0.78
CA LEU A 146 3.79 7.77 0.35
C LEU A 146 4.76 8.88 -0.07
N THR A 147 5.33 8.83 -1.27
CA THR A 147 6.10 9.95 -1.82
C THR A 147 5.27 11.23 -1.94
N GLN A 148 4.00 11.14 -2.36
CA GLN A 148 3.12 12.31 -2.40
C GLN A 148 2.77 12.80 -0.99
N ILE A 149 2.60 11.90 -0.03
CA ILE A 149 2.39 12.26 1.38
C ILE A 149 3.59 13.01 1.97
N GLU A 150 4.81 12.55 1.67
CA GLU A 150 6.03 13.22 2.09
C GLU A 150 6.14 14.62 1.46
N GLN A 151 5.81 14.77 0.17
CA GLN A 151 5.74 16.08 -0.49
C GLN A 151 4.73 17.03 0.15
N ILE A 152 3.56 16.52 0.54
CA ILE A 152 2.55 17.31 1.28
C ILE A 152 3.15 17.86 2.58
N PHE A 153 3.86 17.01 3.33
CA PHE A 153 4.52 17.44 4.55
C PHE A 153 5.61 18.50 4.27
N GLU A 154 6.42 18.32 3.23
CA GLU A 154 7.42 19.30 2.80
C GLU A 154 6.80 20.66 2.46
N PHE A 155 5.71 20.70 1.68
CA PHE A 155 5.01 21.95 1.35
C PHE A 155 4.50 22.67 2.60
N VAL A 156 3.97 21.92 3.58
CA VAL A 156 3.51 22.47 4.86
C VAL A 156 4.67 22.98 5.72
N VAL A 157 5.81 22.30 5.71
CA VAL A 157 7.03 22.76 6.40
C VAL A 157 7.60 24.03 5.76
N GLU A 158 7.59 24.14 4.43
CA GLU A 158 8.07 25.35 3.74
C GLU A 158 7.11 26.52 3.96
N TRP A 159 5.81 26.28 3.88
CA TRP A 159 4.74 27.26 4.08
C TRP A 159 4.83 28.47 3.15
N LEU A 160 5.03 28.20 1.86
CA LEU A 160 4.97 29.23 0.82
C LEU A 160 3.53 29.71 0.62
N SER A 161 3.35 30.87 -0.03
CA SER A 161 2.04 31.52 -0.22
C SER A 161 1.00 30.69 -0.98
N GLN A 162 1.40 29.55 -1.56
CA GLN A 162 0.56 28.63 -2.34
C GLN A 162 0.54 27.21 -1.77
N VAL A 163 0.90 27.03 -0.49
CA VAL A 163 0.99 25.72 0.17
C VAL A 163 -0.23 24.84 -0.08
N TRP A 164 -1.44 25.37 0.09
CA TRP A 164 -2.67 24.58 -0.08
C TRP A 164 -2.97 24.18 -1.52
N GLU A 165 -2.58 25.00 -2.49
CA GLU A 165 -2.69 24.63 -3.91
C GLU A 165 -1.71 23.51 -4.27
N GLN A 166 -0.51 23.50 -3.67
CA GLN A 166 0.45 22.42 -3.83
C GLN A 166 -0.03 21.13 -3.16
N VAL A 167 -0.58 21.22 -1.95
CA VAL A 167 -1.19 20.09 -1.23
C VAL A 167 -2.34 19.49 -2.04
N LYS A 168 -3.24 20.32 -2.59
CA LYS A 168 -4.31 19.85 -3.49
C LYS A 168 -3.77 19.12 -4.71
N ALA A 169 -2.71 19.63 -5.33
CA ALA A 169 -2.08 18.99 -6.48
C ALA A 169 -1.55 17.59 -6.13
N SER A 170 -0.86 17.43 -5.00
CA SER A 170 -0.42 16.12 -4.51
C SER A 170 -1.60 15.17 -4.28
N TRP A 171 -2.72 15.65 -3.73
CA TRP A 171 -3.91 14.82 -3.57
C TRP A 171 -4.55 14.40 -4.90
N GLN A 172 -4.48 15.22 -5.95
CA GLN A 172 -4.91 14.79 -7.29
C GLN A 172 -4.02 13.68 -7.83
N THR A 173 -2.70 13.75 -7.59
CA THR A 173 -1.78 12.65 -7.93
C THR A 173 -2.14 11.38 -7.16
N VAL A 174 -2.39 11.46 -5.85
CA VAL A 174 -2.80 10.30 -5.02
C VAL A 174 -4.09 9.66 -5.56
N LYS A 175 -5.10 10.45 -5.93
CA LYS A 175 -6.33 9.97 -6.56
C LYS A 175 -6.08 9.27 -7.90
N GLY A 176 -5.15 9.80 -8.69
CA GLY A 176 -4.69 9.17 -9.93
C GLY A 176 -4.06 7.81 -9.68
N VAL A 177 -3.17 7.70 -8.70
CA VAL A 177 -2.54 6.42 -8.32
C VAL A 177 -3.58 5.41 -7.82
N TRP A 178 -4.58 5.83 -7.04
CA TRP A 178 -5.68 4.93 -6.65
C TRP A 178 -6.49 4.44 -7.84
N THR A 179 -6.74 5.29 -8.83
CA THR A 179 -7.38 4.88 -10.09
C THR A 179 -6.56 3.80 -10.80
N GLU A 180 -5.24 3.93 -10.84
CA GLU A 180 -4.34 2.91 -11.38
C GLU A 180 -4.39 1.60 -10.57
N ILE A 181 -4.38 1.67 -9.24
CA ILE A 181 -4.47 0.49 -8.36
C ILE A 181 -5.75 -0.28 -8.65
N TRP A 182 -6.89 0.40 -8.70
CA TRP A 182 -8.17 -0.26 -8.95
C TRP A 182 -8.25 -0.83 -10.36
N ALA A 183 -7.74 -0.13 -11.37
CA ALA A 183 -7.66 -0.66 -12.72
C ALA A 183 -6.77 -1.92 -12.79
N TRP A 184 -5.61 -1.91 -12.13
CA TRP A 184 -4.69 -3.04 -12.05
C TRP A 184 -5.33 -4.24 -11.33
N LEU A 185 -6.00 -4.01 -10.20
CA LEU A 185 -6.74 -5.06 -9.50
C LEU A 185 -7.85 -5.61 -10.39
N GLN A 186 -8.67 -4.75 -11.01
CA GLN A 186 -9.77 -5.17 -11.91
C GLN A 186 -9.28 -5.96 -13.13
N GLU A 187 -8.14 -5.59 -13.71
CA GLU A 187 -7.56 -6.31 -14.85
C GLU A 187 -7.13 -7.74 -14.49
N LEU A 188 -6.72 -7.96 -13.23
CA LEU A 188 -6.46 -9.31 -12.71
C LEU A 188 -7.75 -10.13 -12.53
N LEU A 189 -8.94 -9.50 -12.61
CA LEU A 189 -10.26 -10.13 -12.39
C LEU A 189 -11.01 -10.43 -13.69
N SER A 190 -10.58 -9.84 -14.81
CA SER A 190 -11.14 -10.02 -16.15
C SER A 190 -10.37 -11.04 -16.97
#